data_AF-A0A2P8QRI7-F1
#
_entry.id   AF-A0A2P8QRI7-F1
#
_cell.length_a   1.000
_cell.length_b   1.000
_cell.length_c   1.000
_cell.angle_alpha   90.00
_cell.angle_beta   90.00
_cell.angle_gamma   90.00
#
_symmetry.space_group_name_H-M   'P 1'
#
loop_
_entity.id
_entity.type
_entity.pdbx_description
1 polymer ?
#
loop_
_entity_poly.entity_id
_entity_poly.type
_entity_poly.pdbx_seq_one_letter_code
_entity_poly.pdbx_strand_id
1 'polypeptide(L)'
;MPSQNSPNLEPEENRGFPPLADAADLGSGEIQQELARLEEIILSSPHIPLTRRTLVDEEQLLDRIDLIRSLLPTVLQQAQAIVAQRQNILLQAEQEADEIIQTAQTQAAQIVERTTIVQQADLSARQLQQQVQQECLLAQEENLQQIDRLRQEAERQIERMRQEAIMEAEDILRGADDYADAVLNSLEQQLTEALRIIYNGRRQLQPDETQQRKSA
;
A
#
# COMPACT_ATOMS: atom_id res chain seq x y z
N MET A 1 -2.20 -2.72 -13.56
CA MET A 1 -1.11 -2.10 -14.34
C MET A 1 -1.69 -1.08 -15.31
N PRO A 2 -1.87 0.20 -14.93
CA PRO A 2 -2.09 1.26 -15.88
C PRO A 2 -0.77 1.97 -16.17
N SER A 3 -0.29 1.86 -17.40
CA SER A 3 0.80 2.68 -17.95
C SER A 3 0.38 4.15 -17.91
N GLN A 4 0.85 4.89 -16.91
CA GLN A 4 0.70 6.33 -16.86
C GLN A 4 1.78 6.96 -17.73
N ASN A 5 1.35 7.35 -18.93
CA ASN A 5 1.69 8.61 -19.59
C ASN A 5 2.99 9.27 -19.09
N SER A 6 4.12 8.87 -19.68
CA SER A 6 5.29 9.73 -19.71
C SER A 6 4.86 11.07 -20.31
N PRO A 7 5.13 12.22 -19.67
CA PRO A 7 5.13 13.46 -20.42
C PRO A 7 6.27 13.30 -21.42
N ASN A 8 5.90 13.13 -22.69
CA ASN A 8 6.82 13.21 -23.80
C ASN A 8 7.38 14.64 -23.78
N LEU A 9 8.45 14.85 -23.00
CA LEU A 9 9.34 15.99 -23.19
C LEU A 9 10.15 15.64 -24.42
N GLU A 10 9.51 15.83 -25.58
CA GLU A 10 10.25 16.03 -26.80
C GLU A 10 11.25 17.16 -26.51
N PRO A 11 12.54 16.98 -26.82
CA PRO A 11 13.45 18.11 -26.80
C PRO A 11 12.83 19.11 -27.78
N GLU A 12 12.38 20.27 -27.29
CA GLU A 12 12.04 21.41 -28.13
C GLU A 12 13.32 21.79 -28.88
N GLU A 13 13.49 21.10 -30.01
CA GLU A 13 14.54 21.26 -30.97
C GLU A 13 14.44 22.71 -31.45
N ASN A 14 15.42 23.50 -31.05
CA ASN A 14 15.84 24.67 -31.81
C ASN A 14 14.75 25.74 -32.00
N ARG A 15 14.17 26.28 -30.92
CA ARG A 15 13.72 27.67 -30.94
C ARG A 15 14.93 28.58 -30.78
N GLY A 16 15.76 28.58 -31.82
CA GLY A 16 16.81 29.58 -31.97
C GLY A 16 16.17 30.95 -31.79
N PHE A 17 16.67 31.71 -30.81
CA PHE A 17 16.36 33.12 -30.70
C PHE A 17 16.47 33.72 -32.11
N PRO A 18 15.43 34.38 -32.65
CA PRO A 18 15.53 35.00 -33.95
C PRO A 18 16.77 35.90 -33.93
N PRO A 19 17.68 35.77 -34.92
CA PRO A 19 18.93 36.50 -34.89
C PRO A 19 18.61 37.99 -34.82
N LEU A 20 18.93 38.60 -33.67
CA LEU A 20 18.82 40.04 -33.43
C LEU A 20 19.70 40.88 -34.40
N ALA A 21 20.49 40.21 -35.25
CA ALA A 21 21.51 40.78 -36.10
C ALA A 21 20.96 41.45 -37.38
N ASP A 22 19.83 41.00 -37.93
CA ASP A 22 19.43 41.42 -39.29
C ASP A 22 18.66 42.75 -39.36
N ALA A 23 18.11 43.24 -38.24
CA ALA A 23 17.29 44.46 -38.25
C ALA A 23 18.08 45.77 -38.12
N ALA A 24 19.32 45.73 -37.62
CA ALA A 24 20.13 46.93 -37.36
C ALA A 24 20.91 47.43 -38.59
N ASP A 25 21.10 46.57 -39.59
CA ASP A 25 22.04 46.78 -40.69
C ASP A 25 21.47 47.72 -41.78
N LEU A 26 20.16 47.65 -42.03
CA LEU A 26 19.53 48.36 -43.15
C LEU A 26 19.44 49.88 -42.94
N GLY A 27 19.20 50.36 -41.71
CA GLY A 27 19.06 51.80 -41.43
C GLY A 27 20.36 52.50 -41.04
N SER A 28 21.25 51.79 -40.34
CA SER A 28 22.54 52.36 -39.89
C SER A 28 23.53 52.49 -41.04
N GLY A 29 23.53 51.54 -41.98
CA GLY A 29 24.38 51.57 -43.17
C GLY A 29 24.07 52.75 -44.10
N GLU A 30 22.80 53.11 -44.27
CA GLU A 30 22.36 54.23 -45.11
C GLU A 30 22.75 55.59 -44.49
N ILE A 31 22.55 55.78 -43.18
CA ILE A 31 22.98 57.01 -42.48
C ILE A 31 24.50 57.13 -42.49
N GLN A 32 25.22 56.02 -42.28
CA GLN A 32 26.68 56.02 -42.30
C GLN A 32 27.24 56.29 -43.70
N GLN A 33 26.56 55.83 -44.75
CA GLN A 33 26.91 56.16 -46.14
C GLN A 33 26.68 57.64 -46.46
N GLU A 34 25.58 58.24 -46.00
CA GLU A 34 25.32 59.68 -46.21
C GLU A 34 26.25 60.56 -45.35
N LEU A 35 26.62 60.13 -44.14
CA LEU A 35 27.64 60.80 -43.33
C LEU A 35 29.03 60.70 -43.98
N ALA A 36 29.40 59.55 -44.54
CA ALA A 36 30.65 59.38 -45.27
C ALA A 36 30.69 60.25 -46.54
N ARG A 37 29.56 60.40 -47.24
CA ARG A 37 29.43 61.32 -48.38
C ARG A 37 29.55 62.78 -47.95
N LEU A 38 28.97 63.15 -46.82
CA LEU A 38 29.11 64.50 -46.26
C LEU A 38 30.56 64.80 -45.86
N GLU A 39 31.23 63.82 -45.26
CA GLU A 39 32.67 63.87 -44.95
C GLU A 39 33.51 64.02 -46.24
N GLU A 40 33.21 63.24 -47.28
CA GLU A 40 33.91 63.30 -48.57
C GLU A 40 33.72 64.66 -49.26
N ILE A 41 32.52 65.25 -49.22
CA ILE A 41 32.25 66.60 -49.74
C ILE A 41 33.09 67.65 -48.99
N ILE A 42 33.21 67.52 -47.66
CA ILE A 42 34.01 68.44 -46.84
C ILE A 42 35.51 68.28 -47.12
N LEU A 43 35.99 67.05 -47.31
CA LEU A 43 37.40 66.74 -47.60
C LEU A 43 37.83 67.07 -49.03
N SER A 44 36.94 66.95 -50.00
CA SER A 44 37.21 67.24 -51.42
C SER A 44 37.01 68.72 -51.79
N SER A 45 36.37 69.50 -50.91
CA SER A 45 36.13 70.92 -51.10
C SER A 45 37.40 71.77 -50.99
N PRO A 46 37.56 72.83 -51.80
CA PRO A 46 38.76 73.66 -51.80
C PRO A 46 38.99 74.34 -50.42
N HIS A 47 40.15 74.06 -49.83
CA HIS A 47 40.61 74.70 -48.60
C HIS A 47 41.18 76.09 -48.88
N ILE A 48 40.80 77.06 -48.06
CA ILE A 48 41.35 78.42 -48.16
C ILE A 48 42.68 78.48 -47.39
N PRO A 49 43.84 78.68 -48.06
CA PRO A 49 45.16 78.63 -47.41
C PRO A 49 45.32 79.68 -46.30
N LEU A 50 46.05 79.33 -45.24
CA LEU A 50 46.17 80.08 -43.97
C LEU A 50 44.88 80.22 -43.13
N THR A 51 43.74 79.65 -43.54
CA THR A 51 42.52 79.65 -42.74
C THR A 51 42.01 78.22 -42.50
N ARG A 52 41.29 78.00 -41.40
CA ARG A 52 40.61 76.71 -41.13
C ARG A 52 39.24 76.61 -41.82
N ARG A 53 39.07 77.25 -43.00
CA ARG A 53 37.78 77.35 -43.69
C ARG A 53 37.82 76.59 -45.01
N THR A 54 36.78 75.79 -45.24
CA THR A 54 36.45 75.09 -46.50
C THR A 54 35.35 75.84 -47.23
N LEU A 55 35.47 75.94 -48.54
CA LEU A 55 34.39 76.47 -49.38
C LEU A 55 33.56 75.28 -49.87
N VAL A 56 32.36 75.13 -49.33
CA VAL A 56 31.45 74.00 -49.58
C VAL A 56 30.19 74.53 -50.26
N ASP A 57 29.61 73.74 -51.16
CA ASP A 57 28.29 74.01 -51.74
C ASP A 57 27.21 73.88 -50.66
N GLU A 58 26.60 75.02 -50.31
CA GLU A 58 25.59 75.11 -49.26
C GLU A 58 24.33 74.30 -49.58
N GLU A 59 23.90 74.27 -50.84
CA GLU A 59 22.67 73.58 -51.28
C GLU A 59 22.86 72.06 -51.15
N GLN A 60 23.97 71.54 -51.68
CA GLN A 60 24.29 70.11 -51.59
C GLN A 60 24.55 69.65 -50.15
N LEU A 61 25.14 70.50 -49.30
CA LEU A 61 25.39 70.16 -47.89
C LEU A 61 24.09 70.13 -47.08
N LEU A 62 23.21 71.11 -47.28
CA LEU A 62 21.93 71.21 -46.58
C LEU A 62 20.99 70.04 -46.95
N ASP A 63 20.92 69.67 -48.24
CA ASP A 63 20.12 68.53 -48.70
C ASP A 63 20.52 67.21 -48.02
N ARG A 64 21.83 67.00 -47.85
CA ARG A 64 22.37 65.81 -47.17
C ARG A 64 22.07 65.82 -45.67
N ILE A 65 22.19 66.98 -45.03
CA ILE A 65 21.82 67.17 -43.61
C ILE A 65 20.32 66.91 -43.41
N ASP A 66 19.48 67.37 -44.32
CA ASP A 66 18.03 67.15 -44.26
C ASP A 66 17.66 65.68 -44.47
N LEU A 67 18.34 64.98 -45.38
CA LEU A 67 18.19 63.54 -45.54
C LEU A 67 18.56 62.79 -44.25
N ILE A 68 19.72 63.07 -43.66
CA ILE A 68 20.12 62.48 -42.37
C ILE A 68 19.10 62.80 -41.27
N ARG A 69 18.62 64.05 -41.21
CA ARG A 69 17.63 64.49 -40.22
C ARG A 69 16.29 63.76 -40.36
N SER A 70 15.90 63.38 -41.58
CA SER A 70 14.70 62.59 -41.84
C SER A 70 14.85 61.09 -41.51
N LEU A 71 16.04 60.53 -41.68
CA LEU A 71 16.31 59.09 -41.44
C LEU A 71 16.61 58.78 -39.96
N LEU A 72 17.27 59.69 -39.26
CA LEU A 72 17.74 59.50 -37.88
C LEU A 72 16.61 59.14 -36.86
N PRO A 73 15.43 59.77 -36.88
CA PRO A 73 14.34 59.41 -35.96
C PRO A 73 13.89 57.96 -36.10
N THR A 74 13.80 57.47 -37.34
CA THR A 74 13.36 56.10 -37.66
C THR A 74 14.34 55.06 -37.12
N VAL A 75 15.65 55.29 -37.29
CA VAL A 75 16.69 54.38 -36.79
C VAL A 75 16.73 54.37 -35.26
N LEU A 76 16.55 55.53 -34.60
CA LEU A 76 16.44 55.58 -33.13
C LEU A 76 15.20 54.83 -32.61
N GLN A 77 14.06 54.95 -33.28
CA GLN A 77 12.85 54.20 -32.92
C GLN A 77 13.05 52.68 -33.07
N GLN A 78 13.70 52.24 -34.14
CA GLN A 78 14.03 50.83 -34.35
C GLN A 78 14.99 50.31 -33.26
N ALA A 79 16.03 51.08 -32.93
CA ALA A 79 16.96 50.71 -31.86
C ALA A 79 16.25 50.58 -30.50
N GLN A 80 15.34 51.50 -30.18
CA GLN A 80 14.52 51.43 -28.97
C GLN A 80 13.59 50.20 -28.98
N ALA A 81 12.98 49.89 -30.13
CA ALA A 81 12.14 48.71 -30.28
C ALA A 81 12.92 47.41 -30.07
N ILE A 82 14.15 47.31 -30.59
CA ILE A 82 15.03 46.15 -30.37
C ILE A 82 15.41 46.01 -28.90
N VAL A 83 15.75 47.11 -28.22
CA VAL A 83 16.06 47.09 -26.79
C VAL A 83 14.85 46.64 -25.97
N ALA A 84 13.66 47.17 -26.26
CA ALA A 84 12.42 46.76 -25.59
C ALA A 84 12.09 45.29 -25.87
N GLN A 85 12.25 44.83 -27.11
CA GLN A 85 12.06 43.43 -27.50
C GLN A 85 13.02 42.51 -26.74
N ARG A 86 14.30 42.88 -26.64
CA ARG A 86 15.29 42.11 -25.86
C ARG A 86 14.91 42.04 -24.37
N GLN A 87 14.44 43.15 -23.79
CA GLN A 87 13.98 43.15 -22.39
C GLN A 87 12.79 42.21 -22.19
N ASN A 88 11.82 42.20 -23.12
CA ASN A 88 10.69 41.27 -23.06
C ASN A 88 11.14 39.81 -23.18
N ILE A 89 12.07 39.50 -24.08
CA ILE A 89 12.62 38.14 -24.23
C ILE A 89 13.33 37.70 -22.94
N LEU A 90 14.12 38.58 -22.32
CA LEU A 90 14.79 38.26 -21.06
C LEU A 90 13.79 37.99 -19.94
N LEU A 91 12.76 38.83 -19.81
CA LEU A 91 11.71 38.62 -18.82
C LEU A 91 10.97 37.29 -19.03
N GLN A 92 10.64 36.96 -20.29
CA GLN A 92 10.01 35.68 -20.64
C GLN A 92 10.93 34.50 -20.32
N ALA A 93 12.20 34.58 -20.68
CA ALA A 93 13.17 33.53 -20.39
C ALA A 93 13.39 33.33 -18.88
N GLU A 94 13.40 34.42 -18.09
CA GLU A 94 13.46 34.35 -16.63
C GLU A 94 12.21 33.67 -16.05
N GLN A 95 11.02 34.04 -16.53
CA GLN A 95 9.76 33.41 -16.10
C GLN A 95 9.71 31.92 -16.45
N GLU A 96 10.06 31.55 -17.68
CA GLU A 96 10.11 30.15 -18.10
C GLU A 96 11.14 29.35 -17.30
N ALA A 97 12.32 29.93 -17.02
CA ALA A 97 13.32 29.30 -16.19
C ALA A 97 12.81 29.05 -14.76
N ASP A 98 12.13 30.03 -14.16
CA ASP A 98 11.54 29.90 -12.84
C ASP A 98 10.44 28.83 -12.81
N GLU A 99 9.57 28.79 -13.82
CA GLU A 99 8.52 27.76 -13.95
C GLU A 99 9.11 26.35 -14.08
N ILE A 100 10.16 26.19 -14.87
CA ILE A 100 10.87 24.90 -15.02
C ILE A 100 11.46 24.47 -13.68
N ILE A 101 12.14 25.38 -12.97
CA ILE A 101 12.75 25.08 -11.67
C ILE A 101 11.69 24.69 -10.64
N GLN A 102 10.59 25.45 -10.54
CA GLN A 102 9.51 25.16 -9.60
C GLN A 102 8.83 23.81 -9.89
N THR A 103 8.60 23.52 -11.18
CA THR A 103 8.01 22.25 -11.60
C THR A 103 8.94 21.09 -11.27
N ALA A 104 10.24 21.21 -11.56
CA ALA A 104 11.23 20.19 -11.24
C ALA A 104 11.34 19.95 -9.72
N GLN A 105 11.35 21.00 -8.91
CA GLN A 105 11.36 20.90 -7.44
C GLN A 105 10.11 20.21 -6.91
N THR A 106 8.93 20.56 -7.43
CA THR A 106 7.66 19.94 -7.02
C THR A 106 7.63 18.45 -7.36
N GLN A 107 8.06 18.08 -8.56
CA GLN A 107 8.15 16.67 -8.98
C GLN A 107 9.17 15.90 -8.12
N ALA A 108 10.33 16.47 -7.84
CA ALA A 108 11.34 15.86 -6.98
C ALA A 108 10.79 15.60 -5.57
N ALA A 109 10.07 16.57 -4.99
CA ALA A 109 9.42 16.42 -3.69
C ALA A 109 8.39 15.27 -3.71
N GLN A 110 7.55 15.18 -4.75
CA GLN A 110 6.57 14.09 -4.90
C GLN A 110 7.22 12.70 -5.03
N ILE A 111 8.36 12.59 -5.75
CA ILE A 111 9.08 11.32 -5.90
C ILE A 111 9.65 10.86 -4.55
N VAL A 112 10.27 11.77 -3.79
CA VAL A 112 10.81 11.49 -2.46
C VAL A 112 9.69 11.09 -1.49
N GLU A 113 8.57 11.81 -1.51
CA GLU A 113 7.40 11.48 -0.68
C GLU A 113 6.85 10.10 -1.01
N ARG A 114 6.61 9.79 -2.30
CA ARG A 114 6.17 8.45 -2.74
C ARG A 114 7.13 7.35 -2.29
N THR A 115 8.44 7.60 -2.39
CA THR A 115 9.46 6.64 -1.96
C THR A 115 9.40 6.41 -0.46
N THR A 116 9.22 7.48 0.33
CA THR A 116 9.14 7.41 1.79
C THR A 116 7.89 6.63 2.23
N ILE A 117 6.74 6.87 1.59
CA ILE A 117 5.51 6.13 1.88
C ILE A 117 5.67 4.63 1.59
N VAL A 118 6.28 4.27 0.45
CA VAL A 118 6.51 2.86 0.10
C VAL A 118 7.47 2.20 1.09
N GLN A 119 8.55 2.87 1.47
CA GLN A 119 9.49 2.34 2.47
C GLN A 119 8.83 2.16 3.84
N GLN A 120 8.04 3.14 4.29
CA GLN A 120 7.30 3.05 5.55
C GLN A 120 6.27 1.91 5.51
N ALA A 121 5.54 1.77 4.40
CA ALA A 121 4.59 0.69 4.21
C ALA A 121 5.27 -0.69 4.23
N ASP A 122 6.44 -0.84 3.60
CA ASP A 122 7.22 -2.08 3.62
C ASP A 122 7.71 -2.43 5.03
N LEU A 123 8.22 -1.44 5.78
CA LEU A 123 8.61 -1.63 7.18
C LEU A 123 7.43 -2.09 8.04
N SER A 124 6.29 -1.39 7.94
CA SER A 124 5.07 -1.76 8.67
C SER A 124 4.56 -3.15 8.29
N ALA A 125 4.60 -3.50 6.99
CA ALA A 125 4.20 -4.82 6.51
C ALA A 125 5.09 -5.93 7.06
N ARG A 126 6.41 -5.72 7.09
CA ARG A 126 7.37 -6.67 7.68
C ARG A 126 7.15 -6.83 9.19
N GLN A 127 6.91 -5.74 9.90
CA GLN A 127 6.59 -5.78 11.34
C GLN A 127 5.30 -6.57 11.58
N LEU A 128 4.25 -6.30 10.80
CA LEU A 128 2.98 -7.03 10.91
C LEU A 128 3.16 -8.52 10.59
N GLN A 129 3.93 -8.87 9.56
CA GLN A 129 4.23 -10.27 9.25
C GLN A 129 4.96 -10.97 10.39
N GLN A 130 5.96 -10.32 10.99
CA GLN A 130 6.68 -10.85 12.16
C GLN A 130 5.75 -11.05 13.35
N GLN A 131 4.89 -10.06 13.63
CA GLN A 131 3.91 -10.13 14.71
C GLN A 131 2.92 -11.28 14.49
N VAL A 132 2.30 -11.37 13.30
CA VAL A 132 1.37 -12.45 12.96
C VAL A 132 2.05 -13.81 13.03
N GLN A 133 3.29 -13.92 12.60
CA GLN A 133 4.04 -15.18 12.70
C GLN A 133 4.26 -15.57 14.16
N GLN A 134 4.65 -14.62 15.03
CA GLN A 134 4.82 -14.86 16.46
C GLN A 134 3.50 -15.25 17.13
N GLU A 135 2.42 -14.52 16.86
CA GLU A 135 1.09 -14.82 17.38
C GLU A 135 0.59 -16.19 16.93
N CYS A 136 0.85 -16.57 15.67
CA CYS A 136 0.47 -17.87 15.16
C CYS A 136 1.22 -19.01 15.87
N LEU A 137 2.51 -18.83 16.15
CA LEU A 137 3.30 -19.82 16.90
C LEU A 137 2.78 -19.97 18.34
N LEU A 138 2.49 -18.86 19.01
CA LEU A 138 1.92 -18.88 20.36
C LEU A 138 0.55 -19.55 20.38
N ALA A 139 -0.34 -19.17 19.46
CA ALA A 139 -1.67 -19.77 19.36
C ALA A 139 -1.61 -21.27 19.04
N GLN A 140 -0.64 -21.71 18.22
CA GLN A 140 -0.42 -23.14 17.96
C GLN A 140 0.02 -23.88 19.22
N GLU A 141 0.96 -23.32 19.99
CA GLU A 141 1.41 -23.92 21.25
C GLU A 141 0.27 -24.01 22.27
N GLU A 142 -0.52 -22.94 22.43
CA GLU A 142 -1.70 -22.93 23.30
C GLU A 142 -2.73 -23.98 22.88
N ASN A 143 -3.01 -24.10 21.59
CA ASN A 143 -3.94 -25.12 21.06
C ASN A 143 -3.44 -26.54 21.36
N LEU A 144 -2.15 -26.82 21.16
CA LEU A 144 -1.58 -28.13 21.49
C LEU A 144 -1.73 -28.44 22.98
N GLN A 145 -1.41 -27.49 23.84
CA GLN A 145 -1.59 -27.64 25.29
C GLN A 145 -3.06 -27.86 25.67
N GLN A 146 -4.00 -27.17 25.01
CA GLN A 146 -5.43 -27.33 25.25
C GLN A 146 -5.93 -28.71 24.80
N ILE A 147 -5.48 -29.19 23.64
CA ILE A 147 -5.78 -30.55 23.15
C ILE A 147 -5.27 -31.60 24.13
N ASP A 148 -4.02 -31.46 24.61
CA ASP A 148 -3.45 -32.41 25.57
C ASP A 148 -4.19 -32.42 26.90
N ARG A 149 -4.58 -31.25 27.42
CA ARG A 149 -5.40 -31.14 28.64
C ARG A 149 -6.75 -31.84 28.46
N LEU A 150 -7.45 -31.56 27.37
CA LEU A 150 -8.75 -32.17 27.08
C LEU A 150 -8.61 -33.70 26.93
N ARG A 151 -7.55 -34.17 26.27
CA ARG A 151 -7.28 -35.60 26.10
C ARG A 151 -7.07 -36.28 27.45
N GLN A 152 -6.25 -35.71 28.33
CA GLN A 152 -6.02 -36.25 29.67
C GLN A 152 -7.28 -36.25 30.53
N GLU A 153 -8.12 -35.21 30.43
CA GLU A 153 -9.38 -35.17 31.13
C GLU A 153 -10.35 -36.24 30.63
N ALA A 154 -10.47 -36.40 29.31
CA ALA A 154 -11.28 -37.45 28.71
C ALA A 154 -10.79 -38.86 29.12
N GLU A 155 -9.47 -39.10 29.11
CA GLU A 155 -8.87 -40.36 29.57
C GLU A 155 -9.24 -40.65 31.04
N ARG A 156 -9.18 -39.64 31.92
CA ARG A 156 -9.59 -39.79 33.33
C ARG A 156 -11.08 -40.05 33.47
N GLN A 157 -11.92 -39.39 32.67
CA GLN A 157 -13.38 -39.60 32.71
C GLN A 157 -13.73 -41.01 32.24
N ILE A 158 -13.10 -41.51 31.18
CA ILE A 158 -13.27 -42.88 30.69
C ILE A 158 -12.86 -43.88 31.77
N GLU A 159 -11.71 -43.67 32.42
CA GLU A 159 -11.26 -44.60 33.46
C GLU A 159 -12.20 -44.59 34.68
N ARG A 160 -12.72 -43.43 35.10
CA ARG A 160 -13.73 -43.35 36.16
C ARG A 160 -15.00 -44.09 35.78
N MET A 161 -15.56 -43.82 34.61
CA MET A 161 -16.78 -44.48 34.13
C MET A 161 -16.59 -45.99 34.02
N ARG A 162 -15.40 -46.44 33.59
CA ARG A 162 -15.05 -47.87 33.56
C ARG A 162 -15.04 -48.47 34.95
N GLN A 163 -14.43 -47.81 35.93
CA GLN A 163 -14.37 -48.28 37.32
C GLN A 163 -15.77 -48.33 37.94
N GLU A 164 -16.58 -47.30 37.74
CA GLU A 164 -17.97 -47.25 38.20
C GLU A 164 -18.80 -48.40 37.60
N ALA A 165 -18.70 -48.63 36.29
CA ALA A 165 -19.39 -49.72 35.62
C ALA A 165 -18.96 -51.11 36.12
N ILE A 166 -17.67 -51.29 36.46
CA ILE A 166 -17.18 -52.53 37.06
C ILE A 166 -17.78 -52.73 38.45
N MET A 167 -17.75 -51.71 39.31
CA MET A 167 -18.33 -51.80 40.66
C MET A 167 -19.83 -52.09 40.60
N GLU A 168 -20.57 -51.40 39.72
CA GLU A 168 -22.00 -51.64 39.55
C GLU A 168 -22.29 -53.06 39.07
N ALA A 169 -21.50 -53.58 38.13
CA ALA A 169 -21.63 -54.96 37.67
C ALA A 169 -21.35 -55.97 38.79
N GLU A 170 -20.33 -55.74 39.62
CA GLU A 170 -20.03 -56.58 40.79
C GLU A 170 -21.16 -56.56 41.83
N ASP A 171 -21.74 -55.39 42.09
CA ASP A 171 -22.85 -55.25 43.02
C ASP A 171 -24.13 -55.92 42.50
N ILE A 172 -24.42 -55.81 41.19
CA ILE A 172 -25.54 -56.53 40.56
C ILE A 172 -25.35 -58.04 40.66
N LEU A 173 -24.14 -58.55 40.39
CA LEU A 173 -23.85 -59.98 40.49
C LEU A 173 -24.03 -60.48 41.92
N ARG A 174 -23.49 -59.76 42.92
CA ARG A 174 -23.68 -60.11 44.33
C ARG A 174 -25.14 -60.10 44.74
N GLY A 175 -25.90 -59.08 44.34
CA GLY A 175 -27.34 -59.01 44.62
C GLY A 175 -28.15 -60.12 43.95
N ALA A 176 -27.74 -60.57 42.76
CA ALA A 176 -28.36 -61.70 42.07
C ALA A 176 -28.07 -63.03 42.78
N ASP A 177 -26.84 -63.24 43.25
CA ASP A 177 -26.44 -64.40 44.03
C ASP A 177 -27.22 -64.47 45.37
N ASP A 178 -27.26 -63.35 46.11
CA ASP A 178 -28.01 -63.25 47.37
C ASP A 178 -29.51 -63.53 47.16
N TYR A 179 -30.09 -63.03 46.06
CA TYR A 179 -31.48 -63.30 45.71
C TYR A 179 -31.71 -64.78 45.35
N ALA A 180 -30.80 -65.39 44.59
CA ALA A 180 -30.87 -66.80 44.23
C ALA A 180 -30.84 -67.68 45.49
N ASP A 181 -29.94 -67.41 46.43
CA ASP A 181 -29.85 -68.12 47.70
C ASP A 181 -31.12 -67.95 48.55
N ALA A 182 -31.69 -66.74 48.61
CA ALA A 182 -32.94 -66.50 49.32
C ALA A 182 -34.13 -67.28 48.72
N VAL A 183 -34.25 -67.31 47.39
CA VAL A 183 -35.29 -68.08 46.68
C VAL A 183 -35.10 -69.57 46.90
N LEU A 184 -33.87 -70.08 46.79
CA LEU A 184 -33.55 -71.49 47.01
C LEU A 184 -33.86 -71.92 48.45
N ASN A 185 -33.48 -71.12 49.45
CA ASN A 185 -33.81 -71.37 50.85
C ASN A 185 -35.33 -71.38 51.09
N SER A 186 -36.07 -70.44 50.49
CA SER A 186 -37.53 -70.44 50.59
C SER A 186 -38.15 -71.70 49.97
N LEU A 187 -37.65 -72.15 48.82
CA LEU A 187 -38.11 -73.38 48.17
C LEU A 187 -37.79 -74.61 49.02
N GLU A 188 -36.62 -74.68 49.63
CA GLU A 188 -36.24 -75.76 50.55
C GLU A 188 -37.20 -75.85 51.74
N GLN A 189 -37.51 -74.71 52.36
CA GLN A 189 -38.45 -74.64 53.48
C GLN A 189 -39.85 -75.12 53.08
N GLN A 190 -40.35 -74.66 51.92
CA GLN A 190 -41.66 -75.07 51.40
C GLN A 190 -41.73 -76.57 51.10
N LEU A 191 -40.69 -77.12 50.45
CA LEU A 191 -40.61 -78.55 50.15
C LEU A 191 -40.51 -79.39 51.43
N THR A 192 -39.75 -78.94 52.41
CA THR A 192 -39.61 -79.61 53.72
C THR A 192 -40.96 -79.70 54.43
N GLU A 193 -41.74 -78.61 54.42
CA GLU A 193 -43.07 -78.61 55.02
C GLU A 193 -44.04 -79.52 54.25
N ALA A 194 -44.03 -79.47 52.92
CA ALA A 194 -44.84 -80.37 52.10
C ALA A 194 -44.52 -81.85 52.38
N LEU A 195 -43.23 -82.21 52.47
CA LEU A 195 -42.80 -83.56 52.83
C LEU A 195 -43.25 -83.96 54.24
N ARG A 196 -43.21 -83.02 55.20
CA ARG A 196 -43.71 -83.25 56.57
C ARG A 196 -45.20 -83.56 56.58
N ILE A 197 -46.00 -82.79 55.83
CA ILE A 197 -47.44 -83.02 55.67
C ILE A 197 -47.69 -84.40 55.05
N ILE A 198 -46.97 -84.75 53.98
CA ILE A 198 -47.09 -86.06 53.32
C ILE A 198 -46.72 -87.21 54.27
N TYR A 199 -45.64 -87.08 55.03
CA TYR A 199 -45.21 -88.09 56.00
C TYR A 199 -46.28 -88.30 57.09
N ASN A 200 -46.83 -87.22 57.62
CA ASN A 200 -47.91 -87.28 58.61
C ASN A 200 -49.19 -87.90 58.01
N GLY A 201 -49.59 -87.51 56.80
CA GLY A 201 -50.74 -88.07 56.10
C GLY A 201 -50.58 -89.57 55.78
N ARG A 202 -49.38 -89.99 55.35
CA ARG A 202 -49.05 -91.41 55.15
C ARG A 202 -49.09 -92.21 56.45
N ARG A 203 -48.61 -91.66 57.57
CA ARG A 203 -48.74 -92.33 58.88
C ARG A 203 -50.19 -92.51 59.32
N GLN A 204 -51.08 -91.57 59.01
CA GLN A 204 -52.52 -91.71 59.29
C GLN A 204 -53.22 -92.76 58.42
N LEU A 205 -52.75 -92.92 57.17
CA LEU A 205 -53.30 -93.90 56.22
C LEU A 205 -52.71 -95.30 56.37
N GLN A 206 -51.63 -95.48 57.15
CA GLN A 206 -51.22 -96.80 57.64
C GLN A 206 -52.12 -97.13 58.83
N PRO A 207 -53.13 -98.00 58.68
CA PRO A 207 -53.96 -98.41 59.80
C PRO A 207 -53.09 -99.21 60.77
N ASP A 208 -53.49 -99.25 62.04
CA ASP A 208 -53.09 -100.28 62.99
C ASP A 208 -53.46 -101.69 62.44
N GLU A 209 -52.68 -102.24 61.50
CA GLU A 209 -52.70 -103.68 61.17
C GLU A 209 -52.34 -104.54 62.40
N THR A 210 -51.92 -103.92 63.50
CA THR A 210 -51.59 -104.57 64.76
C THR A 210 -52.76 -104.65 65.76
N GLN A 211 -53.92 -104.00 65.54
CA GLN A 211 -55.05 -104.07 66.48
C GLN A 211 -56.23 -104.97 66.06
N GLN A 212 -56.38 -105.35 64.77
CA GLN A 212 -57.43 -106.30 64.36
C GLN A 212 -57.10 -107.79 64.55
N ARG A 213 -55.90 -108.15 65.02
CA ARG A 213 -55.53 -109.55 65.33
C ARG A 213 -55.72 -109.97 66.81
N LYS A 214 -56.28 -109.11 67.68
CA LYS A 214 -56.42 -109.41 69.12
C LYS A 214 -57.85 -109.50 69.66
N SER A 215 -58.86 -109.58 68.79
CA SER A 215 -60.26 -109.77 69.22
C SER A 215 -61.01 -110.76 68.34
N ALA A 216 -60.44 -111.95 68.17
CA ALA A 216 -61.11 -113.17 67.72
C ALA A 216 -60.93 -114.25 68.79
#